data_AF-A0A945S0T1-F1
#
_entry.id   AF-A0A945S0T1-F1
#
_cell.length_a   1.000
_cell.length_b   1.000
_cell.length_c   1.000
_cell.angle_alpha   90.00
_cell.angle_beta   90.00
_cell.angle_gamma   90.00
#
_symmetry.space_group_name_H-M   'P 1'
#
loop_
_entity.id
_entity.type
_entity.pdbx_description
1 polymer ?
#
loop_
_entity_poly.entity_id
_entity_poly.type
_entity_poly.pdbx_seq_one_letter_code
_entity_poly.pdbx_strand_id
1 'polypeptide(L)'
;MLEEESEAVMQPVRFEERPAGRLLGIQRRLDPHTTDWGALWQEEYAPRLPEIEARCTGDVCLGAYFAGGDDGLLEFVAGRPARDGVDVPADLVMREIPAATYAVFECTMEAIGATWDAIYSDWLPSSSYVTDADKACFEEFAPGCHEGKTPVRILVPVVQQD
;
A
#
# COMPACT_ATOMS: atom_id res chain seq x y z
N MET A 1 14.33 37.11 -18.53
CA MET A 1 14.91 35.79 -18.24
C MET A 1 14.07 35.25 -17.11
N LEU A 2 13.01 34.53 -17.45
CA LEU A 2 12.18 33.86 -16.46
C LEU A 2 12.98 32.62 -16.06
N GLU A 3 13.37 32.54 -14.81
CA GLU A 3 13.94 31.32 -14.23
C GLU A 3 12.82 30.27 -14.29
N GLU A 4 13.01 29.24 -15.11
CA GLU A 4 12.18 28.04 -15.06
C GLU A 4 12.41 27.42 -13.68
N GLU A 5 11.45 27.60 -12.78
CA GLU A 5 11.37 26.79 -11.56
C GLU A 5 11.15 25.35 -12.03
N SER A 6 12.23 24.57 -12.09
CA SER A 6 12.16 23.12 -12.21
C SER A 6 11.33 22.60 -11.04
N GLU A 7 10.09 22.20 -11.31
CA GLU A 7 9.25 21.50 -10.34
C GLU A 7 9.99 20.21 -9.94
N ALA A 8 10.41 20.12 -8.67
CA ALA A 8 11.23 19.01 -8.22
C ALA A 8 10.38 17.73 -8.24
N VAL A 9 10.72 16.79 -9.12
CA VAL A 9 10.08 15.47 -9.19
C VAL A 9 10.27 14.75 -7.87
N MET A 10 9.17 14.27 -7.28
CA MET A 10 9.18 13.48 -6.04
C MET A 10 10.17 12.31 -6.15
N GLN A 11 10.92 12.04 -5.08
CA GLN A 11 11.85 10.92 -5.00
C GLN A 11 11.47 10.00 -3.83
N PRO A 12 11.73 8.68 -3.92
CA PRO A 12 11.56 7.80 -2.78
C PRO A 12 12.50 8.23 -1.67
N VAL A 13 12.02 8.20 -0.43
CA VAL A 13 12.83 8.50 0.75
C VAL A 13 13.88 7.43 1.00
N ARG A 14 13.62 6.19 0.54
CA ARG A 14 14.57 5.06 0.55
C ARG A 14 14.08 3.91 -0.34
N PHE A 15 14.99 2.98 -0.60
CA PHE A 15 14.65 1.63 -1.05
C PHE A 15 14.70 0.66 0.14
N GLU A 16 13.75 -0.25 0.24
CA GLU A 16 13.58 -1.17 1.36
C GLU A 16 13.35 -2.60 0.85
N GLU A 17 14.24 -3.53 1.21
CA GLU A 17 14.00 -4.96 1.00
C GLU A 17 13.05 -5.48 2.07
N ARG A 18 11.94 -6.10 1.66
CA ARG A 18 11.01 -6.77 2.58
C ARG A 18 11.01 -8.28 2.33
N PRO A 19 11.17 -9.10 3.38
CA PRO A 19 11.07 -10.54 3.25
C PRO A 19 9.62 -10.96 2.93
N ALA A 20 9.46 -12.21 2.50
CA ALA A 20 8.14 -12.78 2.32
C ALA A 20 7.40 -12.81 3.68
N GLY A 21 6.09 -12.61 3.63
CA GLY A 21 5.24 -12.57 4.80
C GLY A 21 3.79 -12.87 4.46
N ARG A 22 2.90 -12.60 5.42
CA ARG A 22 1.47 -12.85 5.28
C ARG A 22 0.66 -11.65 5.73
N LEU A 23 -0.44 -11.39 5.05
CA LEU A 23 -1.39 -10.33 5.35
C LEU A 23 -2.76 -10.95 5.65
N LEU A 24 -3.27 -10.71 6.86
CA LEU A 24 -4.63 -11.12 7.26
C LEU A 24 -5.54 -9.89 7.20
N GLY A 25 -6.66 -10.00 6.48
CA GLY A 25 -7.55 -8.86 6.29
C GLY A 25 -8.84 -9.16 5.55
N ILE A 26 -9.59 -8.10 5.25
CA ILE A 26 -10.74 -8.17 4.34
C ILE A 26 -10.24 -8.00 2.90
N GLN A 27 -10.79 -8.77 1.96
CA GLN A 27 -10.49 -8.60 0.54
C GLN A 27 -11.68 -8.04 -0.23
N ARG A 28 -11.41 -7.06 -1.10
CA ARG A 28 -12.37 -6.53 -2.06
C ARG A 28 -11.75 -6.49 -3.46
N ARG A 29 -12.61 -6.56 -4.47
CA ARG A 29 -12.27 -6.33 -5.86
C ARG A 29 -12.94 -5.04 -6.28
N LEU A 30 -12.16 -4.00 -6.56
CA LEU A 30 -12.64 -2.63 -6.57
C LEU A 30 -11.94 -1.75 -7.61
N ASP A 31 -12.58 -0.63 -7.96
CA ASP A 31 -11.97 0.44 -8.75
C ASP A 31 -11.43 1.50 -7.76
N PRO A 32 -10.11 1.72 -7.69
CA PRO A 32 -9.53 2.65 -6.72
C PRO A 32 -9.97 4.11 -6.92
N HIS A 33 -10.44 4.48 -8.12
CA HIS A 33 -10.86 5.85 -8.43
C HIS A 33 -12.29 6.14 -8.00
N THR A 34 -13.14 5.12 -7.86
CA THR A 34 -14.56 5.30 -7.48
C THR A 34 -14.89 4.73 -6.10
N THR A 35 -13.94 4.05 -5.46
CA THR A 35 -14.15 3.41 -4.15
C THR A 35 -14.34 4.46 -3.06
N ASP A 36 -15.34 4.25 -2.21
CA ASP A 36 -15.46 4.96 -0.93
C ASP A 36 -14.50 4.32 0.09
N TRP A 37 -13.27 4.83 0.13
CA TRP A 37 -12.25 4.35 1.05
C TRP A 37 -12.64 4.52 2.51
N GLY A 38 -13.40 5.57 2.83
CA GLY A 38 -13.89 5.83 4.18
C GLY A 38 -14.82 4.71 4.65
N ALA A 39 -15.82 4.37 3.83
CA ALA A 39 -16.73 3.27 4.12
C ALA A 39 -16.01 1.92 4.21
N LEU A 40 -15.09 1.61 3.29
CA LEU A 40 -14.32 0.37 3.33
C LEU A 40 -13.55 0.23 4.66
N TRP A 41 -12.81 1.27 5.06
CA TRP A 41 -12.01 1.22 6.27
C TRP A 41 -12.85 1.27 7.56
N GLN A 42 -13.90 2.09 7.61
CA GLN A 42 -14.70 2.32 8.83
C GLN A 42 -15.84 1.32 9.03
N GLU A 43 -16.51 0.91 7.95
CA GLU A 43 -17.71 0.07 8.03
C GLU A 43 -17.39 -1.40 7.78
N GLU A 44 -16.35 -1.72 7.01
CA GLU A 44 -16.01 -3.10 6.68
C GLU A 44 -14.79 -3.61 7.46
N TYR A 45 -13.70 -2.84 7.50
CA TYR A 45 -12.47 -3.25 8.17
C TYR A 45 -12.53 -3.04 9.70
N ALA A 46 -12.87 -1.84 10.16
CA ALA A 46 -12.81 -1.50 11.59
C ALA A 46 -13.62 -2.45 12.50
N PRO A 47 -14.83 -2.93 12.11
CA PRO A 47 -15.56 -3.91 12.94
C PRO A 47 -14.85 -5.26 13.08
N ARG A 48 -13.98 -5.63 12.13
CA ARG A 48 -13.20 -6.88 12.13
C ARG A 48 -11.85 -6.74 12.83
N LEU A 49 -11.44 -5.51 13.18
CA LEU A 49 -10.12 -5.24 13.74
C LEU A 49 -9.79 -6.09 14.98
N PRO A 50 -10.69 -6.32 15.97
CA PRO A 50 -10.37 -7.16 17.12
C PRO A 50 -10.01 -8.62 16.75
N GLU A 51 -10.67 -9.19 15.74
CA GLU A 51 -10.40 -10.56 15.28
C GLU A 51 -9.06 -10.65 14.54
N ILE A 52 -8.69 -9.60 13.80
CA ILE A 52 -7.43 -9.48 13.06
C ILE A 52 -6.27 -9.27 14.05
N GLU A 53 -6.41 -8.35 14.99
CA GLU A 53 -5.38 -8.02 15.99
C GLU A 53 -4.97 -9.22 16.84
N ALA A 54 -5.93 -10.08 17.18
CA ALA A 54 -5.67 -11.30 17.95
C ALA A 54 -4.68 -12.27 17.26
N ARG A 55 -4.46 -12.12 15.94
CA ARG A 55 -3.67 -13.04 15.09
C ARG A 55 -2.45 -12.38 14.45
N CYS A 56 -2.32 -11.08 14.59
CA CYS A 56 -1.29 -10.30 13.94
C CYS A 56 -0.18 -9.86 14.90
N THR A 57 0.86 -9.27 14.34
CA THR A 57 1.96 -8.64 15.09
C THR A 57 2.06 -7.18 14.71
N GLY A 58 2.37 -6.34 15.71
CA GLY A 58 2.47 -4.91 15.51
C GLY A 58 1.10 -4.22 15.40
N ASP A 59 1.16 -2.93 15.11
CA ASP A 59 0.06 -1.99 15.13
C ASP A 59 -0.16 -1.31 13.77
N VAL A 60 0.65 -1.68 12.77
CA VAL A 60 0.57 -1.20 11.41
C VAL A 60 -0.59 -1.86 10.67
N CYS A 61 -1.44 -1.05 10.04
CA CYS A 61 -2.42 -1.49 9.05
C CYS A 61 -1.87 -1.29 7.64
N LEU A 62 -2.21 -2.19 6.73
CA LEU A 62 -1.81 -2.17 5.33
C LEU A 62 -3.03 -2.14 4.42
N GLY A 63 -3.04 -1.23 3.45
CA GLY A 63 -3.82 -1.35 2.23
C GLY A 63 -2.95 -1.97 1.14
N ALA A 64 -3.22 -3.21 0.77
CA ALA A 64 -2.44 -3.94 -0.23
C ALA A 64 -3.18 -4.00 -1.56
N TYR A 65 -2.55 -3.50 -2.62
CA TYR A 65 -3.06 -3.48 -3.98
C TYR A 65 -2.35 -4.54 -4.80
N PHE A 66 -3.10 -5.54 -5.26
CA PHE A 66 -2.64 -6.55 -6.18
C PHE A 66 -3.18 -6.24 -7.57
N ALA A 67 -2.36 -6.46 -8.59
CA ALA A 67 -2.80 -6.36 -9.98
C ALA A 67 -4.06 -7.22 -10.15
N GLY A 68 -5.16 -6.59 -10.56
CA GLY A 68 -6.36 -7.30 -10.94
C GLY A 68 -6.30 -7.72 -12.41
N GLY A 69 -7.29 -8.47 -12.85
CA GLY A 69 -7.39 -8.90 -14.24
C GLY A 69 -7.56 -7.72 -15.22
N ASP A 70 -7.72 -8.05 -16.51
CA ASP A 70 -7.73 -7.08 -17.63
C ASP A 70 -8.92 -6.09 -17.66
N ASP A 71 -9.78 -6.10 -16.65
CA ASP A 71 -11.00 -5.30 -16.58
C ASP A 71 -10.87 -4.01 -15.75
N GLY A 72 -9.64 -3.66 -15.36
CA GLY A 72 -9.31 -2.39 -14.70
C GLY A 72 -9.65 -2.32 -13.21
N LEU A 73 -10.24 -3.38 -12.66
CA LEU A 73 -10.52 -3.50 -11.23
C LEU A 73 -9.35 -4.21 -10.53
N LEU A 74 -8.95 -3.74 -9.36
CA LEU A 74 -7.84 -4.29 -8.57
C LEU A 74 -8.34 -5.26 -7.49
N GLU A 75 -7.49 -6.19 -7.06
CA GLU A 75 -7.70 -6.87 -5.79
C GLU A 75 -7.05 -6.06 -4.67
N PHE A 76 -7.84 -5.70 -3.66
CA PHE A 76 -7.42 -4.91 -2.52
C PHE A 76 -7.61 -5.68 -1.22
N VAL A 77 -6.61 -5.62 -0.32
CA VAL A 77 -6.71 -6.16 1.02
C VAL A 77 -6.39 -5.10 2.06
N ALA A 78 -7.38 -4.77 2.89
CA ALA A 78 -7.17 -4.02 4.12
C ALA A 78 -6.88 -5.00 5.26
N GLY A 79 -5.67 -4.96 5.82
CA GLY A 79 -5.21 -5.99 6.74
C GLY A 79 -4.05 -5.59 7.65
N ARG A 80 -3.55 -6.58 8.41
CA ARG A 80 -2.31 -6.47 9.19
C ARG A 80 -1.37 -7.64 8.92
N PRO A 81 -0.03 -7.44 9.05
CA PRO A 81 0.94 -8.53 9.02
C PRO A 81 0.59 -9.63 10.04
N ALA A 82 0.40 -10.85 9.55
CA ALA A 82 -0.05 -11.98 10.35
C ALA A 82 1.11 -12.87 10.82
N ARG A 83 0.90 -13.56 11.95
CA ARG A 83 1.83 -14.61 12.40
C ARG A 83 1.66 -15.87 11.56
N ASP A 84 2.72 -16.68 11.47
CA ASP A 84 2.61 -18.01 10.89
C ASP A 84 1.69 -18.92 11.71
N GLY A 85 0.92 -19.76 11.01
CA GLY A 85 0.12 -20.83 11.61
C GLY A 85 -1.14 -20.38 12.35
N VAL A 86 -1.59 -19.14 12.17
CA VAL A 86 -2.88 -18.66 12.71
C VAL A 86 -4.05 -19.13 11.85
N ASP A 87 -5.19 -19.36 12.49
CA ASP A 87 -6.44 -19.63 11.79
C ASP A 87 -6.96 -18.37 11.08
N VAL A 88 -7.75 -18.55 10.02
CA VAL A 88 -8.37 -17.44 9.28
C VAL A 88 -9.84 -17.38 9.66
N PRO A 89 -10.30 -16.30 10.32
CA PRO A 89 -11.72 -16.10 10.62
C PRO A 89 -12.58 -16.10 9.34
N ALA A 90 -13.86 -16.43 9.50
CA ALA A 90 -14.83 -16.39 8.41
C ALA A 90 -14.83 -15.01 7.73
N ASP A 91 -14.94 -15.00 6.40
CA ASP A 91 -14.97 -13.79 5.57
C ASP A 91 -13.73 -12.88 5.65
N LEU A 92 -12.63 -13.40 6.22
CA LEU A 92 -11.29 -12.83 6.07
C LEU A 92 -10.46 -13.69 5.11
N VAL A 93 -9.36 -13.10 4.63
CA VAL A 93 -8.36 -13.80 3.81
C VAL A 93 -6.99 -13.74 4.45
N MET A 94 -6.22 -14.82 4.28
CA MET A 94 -4.78 -14.77 4.39
C MET A 94 -4.19 -14.62 2.98
N ARG A 95 -3.40 -13.57 2.75
CA ARG A 95 -2.65 -13.37 1.51
C ARG A 95 -1.17 -13.55 1.77
N GLU A 96 -0.53 -14.37 0.94
CA GLU A 96 0.92 -14.46 0.91
C GLU A 96 1.47 -13.20 0.24
N ILE A 97 2.46 -12.59 0.87
CA ILE A 97 3.20 -11.44 0.37
C ILE A 97 4.60 -11.93 -0.01
N PRO A 98 4.93 -12.06 -1.29
CA PRO A 98 6.28 -12.44 -1.70
C PRO A 98 7.32 -11.41 -1.26
N ALA A 99 8.57 -11.86 -1.08
CA ALA A 99 9.68 -10.94 -0.87
C ALA A 99 9.85 -10.02 -2.10
N ALA A 100 10.17 -8.75 -1.87
CA ALA A 100 10.43 -7.77 -2.92
C ALA A 100 11.25 -6.58 -2.39
N THR A 101 11.79 -5.79 -3.31
CA THR A 101 12.40 -4.50 -3.05
C THR A 101 11.39 -3.39 -3.35
N TYR A 102 11.23 -2.46 -2.41
CA TYR A 102 10.25 -1.38 -2.50
C TYR A 102 10.92 -0.02 -2.59
N ALA A 103 10.46 0.82 -3.51
CA ALA A 103 10.64 2.26 -3.43
C ALA A 103 9.62 2.81 -2.43
N VAL A 104 10.09 3.49 -1.38
CA VAL A 104 9.26 3.99 -0.28
C VAL A 104 9.08 5.49 -0.41
N PHE A 105 7.82 5.95 -0.39
CA PHE A 105 7.43 7.36 -0.39
C PHE A 105 6.68 7.67 0.89
N GLU A 106 6.76 8.92 1.34
CA GLU A 106 6.11 9.39 2.57
C GLU A 106 5.18 10.55 2.24
N CYS A 107 3.97 10.52 2.78
CA CYS A 107 2.96 11.56 2.57
C CYS A 107 2.05 11.72 3.81
N THR A 108 1.23 12.77 3.82
CA THR A 108 0.14 12.89 4.80
C THR A 108 -1.08 12.10 4.35
N MET A 109 -2.04 11.89 5.25
CA MET A 109 -3.27 11.15 4.96
C MET A 109 -4.05 11.72 3.77
N GLU A 110 -4.10 13.05 3.68
CA GLU A 110 -4.81 13.79 2.64
C GLU A 110 -4.07 13.77 1.30
N ALA A 111 -2.77 13.46 1.30
CA ALA A 111 -1.91 13.51 0.14
C ALA A 111 -1.70 12.14 -0.53
N ILE A 112 -2.32 11.06 -0.04
CA ILE A 112 -2.12 9.70 -0.56
C ILE A 112 -2.40 9.63 -2.07
N GLY A 113 -3.57 10.12 -2.51
CA GLY A 113 -3.95 10.10 -3.93
C GLY A 113 -2.98 10.88 -4.82
N ALA A 114 -2.65 12.12 -4.43
CA ALA A 114 -1.69 12.95 -5.17
C ALA A 114 -0.28 12.33 -5.20
N THR A 115 0.10 11.59 -4.15
CA THR A 115 1.39 10.89 -4.07
C THR A 115 1.40 9.69 -5.02
N TRP A 116 0.32 8.90 -5.08
CA TRP A 116 0.17 7.85 -6.10
C TRP A 116 0.27 8.40 -7.52
N ASP A 117 -0.41 9.51 -7.80
CA ASP A 117 -0.36 10.18 -9.11
C ASP A 117 1.08 10.57 -9.46
N ALA A 118 1.77 11.31 -8.60
CA ALA A 118 3.15 11.75 -8.83
C ALA A 118 4.13 10.59 -9.00
N ILE A 119 3.94 9.49 -8.26
CA ILE A 119 4.77 8.28 -8.40
C ILE A 119 4.63 7.71 -9.82
N TYR A 120 3.41 7.53 -10.31
CA TYR A 120 3.18 6.86 -11.60
C TYR A 120 3.26 7.80 -12.82
N SER A 121 2.97 9.09 -12.68
CA SER A 121 3.04 10.06 -13.77
C SER A 121 4.43 10.65 -13.97
N ASP A 122 5.21 10.82 -12.88
CA ASP A 122 6.43 11.63 -12.93
C ASP A 122 7.66 10.81 -12.53
N TRP A 123 7.66 10.24 -11.32
CA TRP A 123 8.86 9.56 -10.81
C TRP A 123 9.15 8.28 -11.60
N LEU A 124 8.19 7.35 -11.68
CA LEU A 124 8.41 6.04 -12.29
C LEU A 124 8.86 6.17 -13.76
N PRO A 125 8.22 7.00 -14.63
CA PRO A 125 8.63 7.15 -16.02
C PRO A 125 10.00 7.82 -16.22
N SER A 126 10.45 8.62 -15.25
CA SER A 126 11.77 9.29 -15.29
C SER A 126 12.87 8.52 -14.54
N SER A 127 12.48 7.51 -13.77
CA SER A 127 13.40 6.67 -13.01
C SER A 127 14.05 5.57 -13.87
N SER A 128 15.05 4.89 -13.30
CA SER A 128 15.62 3.66 -13.86
C SER A 128 14.91 2.40 -13.35
N TYR A 129 13.65 2.51 -12.92
CA TYR A 129 12.90 1.42 -12.28
C TYR A 129 11.55 1.21 -12.96
N VAL A 130 11.06 -0.02 -12.90
CA VAL A 130 9.67 -0.37 -13.24
C VAL A 130 9.02 -1.08 -12.08
N THR A 131 7.70 -0.95 -11.98
CA THR A 131 6.90 -1.71 -11.01
C THR A 131 6.99 -3.20 -11.29
N ASP A 132 7.27 -4.00 -10.27
CA ASP A 132 7.16 -5.45 -10.33
C ASP A 132 5.67 -5.84 -10.24
N ALA A 133 5.06 -6.15 -11.38
CA ALA A 133 3.63 -6.41 -11.50
C ALA A 133 3.17 -7.68 -10.76
N ASP A 134 4.09 -8.59 -10.42
CA ASP A 134 3.78 -9.81 -9.65
C ASP A 134 3.72 -9.56 -8.13
N LYS A 135 3.95 -8.32 -7.70
CA LYS A 135 4.02 -7.92 -6.28
C LYS A 135 2.99 -6.86 -5.96
N ALA A 136 2.53 -6.89 -4.71
CA ALA A 136 1.58 -5.90 -4.23
C ALA A 136 2.24 -4.55 -3.97
N CYS A 137 1.55 -3.48 -4.35
CA CYS A 137 1.75 -2.13 -3.84
C CYS A 137 1.14 -2.01 -2.44
N PHE A 138 1.70 -1.17 -1.57
CA PHE A 138 1.15 -0.94 -0.23
C PHE A 138 0.96 0.53 0.09
N GLU A 139 -0.13 0.81 0.81
CA GLU A 139 -0.22 1.91 1.76
C GLU A 139 -0.02 1.36 3.16
N GLU A 140 0.85 2.01 3.93
CA GLU A 140 1.15 1.63 5.30
C GLU A 140 0.77 2.72 6.29
N PHE A 141 -0.15 2.36 7.19
CA PHE A 141 -0.72 3.23 8.21
C PHE A 141 -0.18 2.84 9.58
N ALA A 142 0.88 3.53 10.01
CA ALA A 142 1.45 3.39 11.35
C ALA A 142 0.64 4.22 12.38
N PRO A 143 0.69 3.90 13.69
CA PRO A 143 0.06 4.74 14.70
C PRO A 143 0.52 6.20 14.61
N GLY A 144 -0.41 7.13 14.75
CA GLY A 144 -0.14 8.56 14.66
C GLY A 144 -0.31 9.16 13.26
N CYS A 145 -0.56 8.36 12.22
CA CYS A 145 -0.64 8.87 10.85
C CYS A 145 -1.86 9.74 10.60
N HIS A 146 -3.01 9.40 11.18
CA HIS A 146 -4.23 10.22 11.10
C HIS A 146 -4.09 11.56 11.82
N GLU A 147 -3.24 11.65 12.85
CA GLU A 147 -2.93 12.90 13.55
C GLU A 147 -1.73 13.65 12.96
N GLY A 148 -1.16 13.18 11.85
CA GLY A 148 0.02 13.76 11.20
C GLY A 148 1.31 13.65 12.03
N LYS A 149 1.36 12.76 13.03
CA LYS A 149 2.56 12.53 13.86
C LYS A 149 3.57 11.61 13.19
N THR A 150 3.08 10.74 12.32
CA THR A 150 3.87 9.83 11.49
C THR A 150 3.37 9.94 10.04
N PRO A 151 4.23 9.79 9.03
CA PRO A 151 3.76 9.78 7.65
C PRO A 151 3.03 8.48 7.32
N VAL A 152 2.12 8.54 6.35
CA VAL A 152 1.71 7.36 5.59
C VAL A 152 2.84 6.99 4.65
N ARG A 153 3.15 5.70 4.56
CA ARG A 153 4.13 5.20 3.60
C ARG A 153 3.45 4.56 2.42
N ILE A 154 3.82 4.98 1.22
CA ILE A 154 3.47 4.28 -0.02
C ILE A 154 4.68 3.46 -0.45
N LEU A 155 4.47 2.17 -0.69
CA LEU A 155 5.51 1.24 -1.10
C LEU A 155 5.18 0.67 -2.46
N VAL A 156 6.02 0.98 -3.44
CA VAL A 156 5.90 0.45 -4.80
C VAL A 156 6.98 -0.60 -5.00
N PRO A 157 6.62 -1.86 -5.31
CA PRO A 157 7.61 -2.90 -5.59
C PRO A 157 8.29 -2.59 -6.91
N VAL A 158 9.61 -2.59 -6.94
CA VAL A 158 10.38 -2.16 -8.12
C VAL A 158 11.49 -3.12 -8.47
N VAL A 159 11.74 -3.21 -9.78
CA VAL A 159 12.96 -3.80 -10.35
C VAL A 159 13.71 -2.74 -11.15
N GLN A 160 15.03 -2.77 -11.06
CA GLN A 160 15.87 -1.85 -11.84
C GLN A 160 15.87 -2.29 -13.31
N GLN A 161 15.72 -1.33 -14.21
CA GLN A 161 15.91 -1.56 -15.64
C GLN A 161 17.40 -1.46 -15.98
N ASP A 162 17.87 -2.40 -16.78
CA ASP A 162 19.22 -2.40 -17.38
C ASP A 162 19.34 -1.36 -18.50
#